data_AF-A0A6J5IPG8-F1
#
_entry.id   AF-A0A6J5IPG8-F1
#
_cell.length_a   1.000
_cell.length_b   1.000
_cell.length_c   1.000
_cell.angle_alpha   90.00
_cell.angle_beta   90.00
_cell.angle_gamma   90.00
#
_symmetry.space_group_name_H-M   'P 1'
#
loop_
_entity.id
_entity.type
_entity.pdbx_description
1 polymer ?
#
loop_
_entity_poly.entity_id
_entity_poly.type
_entity_poly.pdbx_seq_one_letter_code
_entity_poly.pdbx_strand_id
1 'polypeptide(L)' 'MSHANTRTAPDQASDAAALDTQALVALARDAGMLVILDGQIGRERYESVTGSVATLARFAQALQLSALKAA' A
#
# COMPACT_ATOMS: atom_id res chain seq x y z
N MET A 1 40.95 4.66 -12.95
CA MET A 1 39.66 5.35 -12.73
C MET A 1 38.57 4.29 -12.87
N SER A 2 38.26 3.55 -11.79
CA SER A 2 37.32 2.44 -11.85
C SER A 2 35.90 2.92 -11.57
N HIS A 3 35.00 2.72 -12.53
CA HIS A 3 33.57 2.97 -12.35
C HIS A 3 32.98 1.85 -11.50
N ALA A 4 32.74 2.11 -10.22
CA ALA A 4 31.97 1.23 -9.35
C ALA A 4 30.50 1.29 -9.78
N ASN A 5 30.05 0.28 -10.51
CA ASN A 5 28.66 0.09 -10.90
C ASN A 5 27.91 -0.48 -9.69
N THR A 6 27.44 0.39 -8.78
CA THR A 6 26.57 -0.03 -7.67
C THR A 6 25.18 -0.31 -8.23
N ARG A 7 24.97 -1.57 -8.61
CA ARG A 7 23.65 -2.16 -8.84
C ARG A 7 22.97 -2.27 -7.47
N THR A 8 22.23 -1.26 -7.08
CA THR A 8 21.38 -1.31 -5.88
C THR A 8 20.14 -2.15 -6.21
N ALA A 9 20.16 -3.40 -5.75
CA ALA A 9 18.98 -4.27 -5.70
C ALA A 9 17.81 -3.57 -4.97
N PRO A 10 16.55 -3.93 -5.25
CA PRO A 10 15.42 -3.35 -4.53
C PRO A 10 15.53 -3.68 -3.05
N ASP A 11 15.39 -2.62 -2.27
CA ASP A 11 15.45 -2.52 -0.83
C ASP A 11 14.26 -3.27 -0.22
N GLN A 12 14.42 -4.58 -0.11
CA GLN A 12 13.60 -5.49 0.69
C GLN A 12 13.91 -5.24 2.18
N ALA A 13 13.43 -4.12 2.72
CA ALA A 13 13.37 -3.86 4.16
C ALA A 13 11.90 -4.10 4.59
N SER A 14 11.42 -5.32 4.90
CA SER A 14 11.83 -6.29 5.94
C SER A 14 11.90 -5.64 7.33
N ASP A 15 11.24 -6.10 8.39
CA ASP A 15 10.30 -7.20 8.62
C ASP A 15 9.74 -7.00 10.04
N ALA A 16 8.70 -6.18 10.19
CA ALA A 16 7.94 -6.09 11.44
C ALA A 16 6.50 -5.73 11.11
N ALA A 17 5.71 -6.73 10.68
CA ALA A 17 4.30 -6.57 10.31
C ALA A 17 4.04 -5.45 9.28
N ALA A 18 4.88 -5.38 8.23
CA ALA A 18 4.62 -4.49 7.10
C ALA A 18 3.31 -4.95 6.45
N LEU A 19 2.21 -4.23 6.73
CA LEU A 19 0.97 -4.36 5.98
C LEU A 19 1.35 -4.33 4.51
N ASP A 20 1.04 -5.41 3.80
CA ASP A 20 1.17 -5.44 2.35
C ASP A 20 0.35 -4.28 1.81
N THR A 21 1.05 -3.20 1.47
CA THR A 21 0.43 -1.93 1.11
C THR A 21 -0.31 -2.09 -0.21
N GLN A 22 0.14 -3.02 -1.06
CA GLN A 22 -0.55 -3.37 -2.30
C GLN A 22 -1.87 -4.08 -2.02
N ALA A 23 -1.90 -5.00 -1.04
CA ALA A 23 -3.14 -5.65 -0.60
C ALA A 23 -4.10 -4.64 0.07
N LEU A 24 -3.56 -3.69 0.84
CA LEU A 24 -4.36 -2.62 1.47
C LEU A 24 -5.03 -1.72 0.42
N VAL A 25 -4.30 -1.36 -0.63
CA VAL A 25 -4.80 -0.58 -1.76
C VAL A 25 -5.85 -1.36 -2.56
N ALA A 26 -5.63 -2.65 -2.79
CA ALA A 26 -6.63 -3.51 -3.43
C ALA A 26 -7.93 -3.55 -2.61
N LEU A 27 -7.82 -3.72 -1.29
CA LEU A 27 -8.97 -3.71 -0.39
C LEU A 27 -9.75 -2.39 -0.42
N ALA A 28 -9.05 -1.25 -0.51
CA ALA A 28 -9.68 0.05 -0.67
C ALA A 28 -10.47 0.16 -1.99
N ARG A 29 -9.90 -0.34 -3.10
CA ARG A 29 -10.58 -0.38 -4.41
C ARG A 29 -11.83 -1.27 -4.36
N ASP A 30 -11.73 -2.44 -3.74
CA ASP A 30 -12.85 -3.38 -3.60
C ASP A 30 -13.99 -2.80 -2.73
N ALA A 31 -13.65 -2.00 -1.71
CA ALA A 31 -14.63 -1.28 -0.90
C ALA A 31 -15.34 -0.13 -1.66
N GLY A 32 -14.86 0.21 -2.86
CA GLY A 32 -15.39 1.28 -3.72
C GLY A 32 -14.72 2.63 -3.49
N MET A 33 -13.52 2.67 -2.91
CA MET A 33 -12.73 3.89 -2.80
C MET A 33 -12.00 4.16 -4.13
N LEU A 34 -11.89 5.44 -4.49
CA LEU A 34 -11.04 5.87 -5.59
C LEU A 34 -9.60 5.93 -5.08
N VAL A 35 -8.70 5.20 -5.75
CA VAL A 35 -7.27 5.24 -5.45
C VAL A 35 -6.50 5.76 -6.66
N ILE A 36 -5.85 6.91 -6.48
CA ILE A 36 -5.07 7.64 -7.47
C ILE A 36 -3.60 7.55 -7.08
N LEU A 37 -2.74 7.23 -8.05
CA LEU A 37 -1.30 7.35 -7.87
C LEU A 37 -0.91 8.83 -7.94
N ASP A 38 -0.59 9.42 -6.80
CA ASP A 38 -0.34 10.86 -6.67
C ASP A 38 1.12 11.24 -6.91
N GLY A 39 2.00 10.26 -7.03
CA GLY A 39 3.35 10.45 -7.53
C GLY A 39 4.40 9.69 -6.75
N GLN A 40 5.65 10.01 -7.01
CA GLN A 40 6.80 9.47 -6.31
C GLN A 40 7.72 10.62 -5.92
N ILE A 41 8.06 10.72 -4.64
CA ILE A 41 9.03 11.68 -4.13
C ILE A 41 10.23 10.86 -3.62
N GLY A 42 11.39 11.04 -4.27
CA GLY A 42 12.55 10.19 -4.01
C GLY A 42 12.25 8.72 -4.32
N ARG A 43 12.35 7.85 -3.29
CA ARG A 43 12.04 6.41 -3.40
C ARG A 43 10.64 6.06 -2.91
N GLU A 44 9.91 7.02 -2.33
CA GLU A 44 8.60 6.77 -1.72
C GLU A 44 7.48 7.06 -2.73
N ARG A 45 6.54 6.13 -2.82
CA ARG A 45 5.38 6.19 -3.72
C ARG A 45 4.16 6.61 -2.91
N TYR A 46 3.43 7.59 -3.40
CA TYR A 46 2.26 8.14 -2.72
C TYR A 46 1.00 7.81 -3.51
N GLU A 47 -0.02 7.36 -2.79
CA GLU A 47 -1.36 7.11 -3.34
C GLU A 47 -2.39 7.88 -2.52
N SER A 48 -3.26 8.61 -3.22
CA SER A 48 -4.45 9.21 -2.59
C SER A 48 -5.61 8.24 -2.65
N VAL A 49 -6.22 8.00 -1.49
CA VAL A 49 -7.42 7.18 -1.34
C VAL A 49 -8.56 8.09 -0.91
N THR A 50 -9.58 8.23 -1.74
CA THR A 50 -10.73 9.12 -1.49
C THR A 50 -12.05 8.43 -1.78
N GLY A 51 -13.12 8.85 -1.10
CA GLY A 51 -14.45 8.27 -1.25
C GLY A 51 -15.45 8.80 -0.24
N SER A 52 -16.70 8.34 -0.36
CA SER A 52 -17.76 8.65 0.61
C SER A 52 -17.47 8.02 1.98
N VAL A 53 -18.13 8.53 3.04
CA VAL A 53 -18.09 7.88 4.37
C VAL A 53 -18.64 6.44 4.30
N ALA A 54 -19.62 6.18 3.44
CA ALA A 54 -20.19 4.84 3.28
C ALA A 54 -19.19 3.82 2.70
N THR A 55 -18.33 4.25 1.77
CA THR A 55 -17.26 3.40 1.20
C THR A 55 -16.12 3.21 2.20
N LEU A 56 -15.79 4.23 3.00
CA LEU A 56 -14.85 4.11 4.11
C LEU A 56 -15.32 3.09 5.16
N ALA A 57 -16.60 3.11 5.52
CA ALA A 57 -17.18 2.15 6.46
C ALA A 57 -17.11 0.70 5.94
N ARG A 58 -17.27 0.49 4.62
CA ARG A 58 -17.09 -0.84 4.00
C ARG A 58 -15.64 -1.29 4.03
N PHE A 59 -14.70 -0.38 3.74
CA PHE A 59 -13.27 -0.66 3.83
C PHE A 59 -12.86 -1.10 5.25
N ALA A 60 -13.31 -0.37 6.28
CA ALA A 60 -13.01 -0.72 7.67
C ALA A 60 -13.51 -2.13 8.05
N GLN A 61 -14.73 -2.48 7.63
CA GLN A 61 -15.28 -3.84 7.84
C GLN A 61 -14.45 -4.90 7.12
N ALA A 62 -14.09 -4.66 5.86
CA ALA A 62 -13.27 -5.59 5.07
C ALA A 62 -11.86 -5.76 5.67
N LEU A 63 -11.27 -4.70 6.22
CA LEU A 63 -9.98 -4.73 6.88
C LEU A 63 -10.03 -5.57 8.16
N GLN A 64 -11.06 -5.39 8.99
CA GLN A 64 -11.25 -6.18 10.20
C GLN A 64 -11.42 -7.67 9.90
N LEU A 65 -12.21 -8.02 8.88
CA LEU A 65 -12.38 -9.41 8.42
C LEU A 65 -11.07 -10.00 7.89
N SER A 66 -10.27 -9.21 7.18
CA SER A 66 -8.98 -9.65 6.65
C SER A 66 -7.96 -9.91 7.76
N ALA A 67 -7.92 -9.05 8.79
CA ALA A 67 -7.06 -9.25 9.96
C ALA A 67 -7.42 -10.51 10.75
N LEU A 68 -8.73 -10.82 10.89
CA LEU A 68 -9.20 -12.05 11.53
C LEU A 68 -8.82 -13.32 10.76
N LYS A 69 -8.70 -13.24 9.43
CA LYS A 69 -8.29 -14.37 8.57
C LYS A 69 -6.78 -14.65 8.66
N ALA A 70 -5.98 -13.65 9.04
CA ALA A 70 -4.53 -13.73 9.11
C ALA A 70 -4.00 -14.13 10.50
N ALA A 71 -4.86 -14.19 11.52
CA ALA A 71 -4.58 -14.62 12.89
C ALA A 71 -4.82 -16.13 13.06
#